data_AF-A0A2W7M9I3-F1
#
_entry.id   AF-A0A2W7M9I3-F1
#
_cell.length_a   1.000
_cell.length_b   1.000
_cell.length_c   1.000
_cell.angle_alpha   90.00
_cell.angle_beta   90.00
_cell.angle_gamma   90.00
#
_symmetry.space_group_name_H-M   'P 1'
#
loop_
_entity.id
_entity.type
_entity.pdbx_description
1 polymer ?
#
loop_
_entity_poly.entity_id
_entity_poly.type
_entity_poly.pdbx_seq_one_letter_code
_entity_poly.pdbx_strand_id
1 'polypeptide(L)'
;MLKRKKLRHNEYYDMQYHFDSLYAQSANGQNFYGLLDLMQSDENIRLAYRNIKRNTGSRTAGYDELTIEDISQLSVIEVVSTIQRMFGRYTPKAVRRVIIPKANGKTRPLGIPTIWDRLFQQCILQVLEPICEARFYKHSYGFRPNRSTHHAKARFETLINRACLYHCVDVDIKGFFDNVNHAKLLKQMWSLGIRDKALLSIISRLLKAEVIGEGFPTKGTPQGGILSPLLSNIVLNELDWWVSNQWETLETRTPYTSYAGRYNALKKSNLKHCYIVRYADDFKILCRTRSQAIKMHYAVKDFLQTRLHLEISEEKSKVVNLKKNSSEFLGFRLKAHRKQTNKRTLYVARSHMTKKSLDNAQIKLKQAIKVIQKHQSPENVWRFNTVIMGIQNYYSAASHITLDLNKLSNRLNKALFNRLNEMRKEATFQDLTKTLQKRYKGYECKLYKIKGMVIVPIHAQRCKVNLNFSQSICNYTTVGRNKIHQSLRAINKQVLAYVTNQYIPSRSIEYNDNRISRFIAQYGKCAITGIELGRNDCHCHHKTPFHLTQDDSYGNLMIVHAPVHRLIHMKNQEKIQVLLNVLKLNEKQLKKVNELRELCLNEAI
;
A
#
# COMPACT_ATOMS: atom_id res chain seq x y z
N MET A 1 3.64 2.58 16.42
CA MET A 1 2.66 1.52 16.13
C MET A 1 1.81 1.97 14.93
N LEU A 2 2.04 1.41 13.74
CA LEU A 2 1.34 1.84 12.52
C LEU A 2 -0.10 1.34 12.56
N LYS A 3 -1.05 2.23 12.85
CA LYS A 3 -2.50 2.01 12.74
C LYS A 3 -2.82 1.54 11.31
N ARG A 4 -3.04 0.24 11.09
CA ARG A 4 -3.30 -0.31 9.75
C ARG A 4 -4.74 -0.04 9.36
N LYS A 5 -4.92 0.99 8.53
CA LYS A 5 -6.23 1.56 8.15
C LYS A 5 -7.15 0.54 7.45
N LYS A 6 -6.62 -0.31 6.56
CA LYS A 6 -7.40 -1.30 5.79
C LYS A 6 -8.14 -2.29 6.71
N LEU A 7 -7.42 -2.89 7.69
CA LEU A 7 -8.02 -3.83 8.66
C LEU A 7 -9.14 -3.16 9.47
N ARG A 8 -8.92 -1.92 9.92
CA ARG A 8 -9.97 -1.18 10.62
C ARG A 8 -11.19 -0.96 9.75
N HIS A 9 -11.02 -0.58 8.49
CA HIS A 9 -12.16 -0.38 7.60
C HIS A 9 -12.96 -1.69 7.46
N ASN A 10 -12.30 -2.83 7.30
CA ASN A 10 -12.97 -4.13 7.27
C ASN A 10 -13.80 -4.39 8.54
N GLU A 11 -13.26 -4.04 9.71
CA GLU A 11 -13.97 -4.14 10.99
C GLU A 11 -15.16 -3.18 11.08
N TYR A 12 -15.09 -2.00 10.45
CA TYR A 12 -16.16 -0.99 10.52
C TYR A 12 -17.41 -1.40 9.76
N TYR A 13 -17.22 -2.14 8.67
CA TYR A 13 -18.26 -2.60 7.76
C TYR A 13 -18.53 -4.11 7.92
N ASP A 14 -18.12 -4.71 9.04
CA ASP A 14 -18.33 -6.13 9.40
C ASP A 14 -17.87 -7.18 8.37
N MET A 15 -16.97 -6.81 7.45
CA MET A 15 -16.50 -7.69 6.38
C MET A 15 -15.38 -8.64 6.81
N GLN A 16 -14.77 -8.41 7.99
CA GLN A 16 -13.57 -9.14 8.39
C GLN A 16 -13.84 -10.63 8.60
N TYR A 17 -15.00 -11.00 9.15
CA TYR A 17 -15.39 -12.40 9.33
C TYR A 17 -15.52 -13.13 7.99
N HIS A 18 -16.19 -12.51 7.01
CA HIS A 18 -16.32 -13.07 5.66
C HIS A 18 -14.96 -13.27 4.99
N PHE A 19 -14.05 -12.30 5.09
CA PHE A 19 -12.71 -12.43 4.51
C PHE A 19 -11.85 -13.51 5.18
N ASP A 20 -11.99 -13.71 6.49
CA ASP A 20 -11.32 -14.79 7.22
C ASP A 20 -11.83 -16.16 6.78
N SER A 21 -13.15 -16.29 6.65
CA SER A 21 -13.80 -17.51 6.16
C SER A 21 -13.31 -17.87 4.76
N LEU A 22 -13.32 -16.92 3.82
CA LEU A 22 -12.80 -17.13 2.46
C LEU A 22 -11.34 -17.57 2.45
N TYR A 23 -10.50 -16.95 3.28
CA TYR A 23 -9.09 -17.33 3.39
C TYR A 23 -8.92 -18.76 3.91
N ALA A 24 -9.65 -19.13 4.97
CA ALA A 24 -9.58 -20.47 5.55
C ALA A 24 -10.07 -21.55 4.57
N GLN A 25 -11.20 -21.31 3.89
CA GLN A 25 -11.74 -22.20 2.87
C GLN A 25 -10.74 -22.40 1.71
N SER A 26 -10.09 -21.33 1.26
CA SER A 26 -9.12 -21.40 0.16
C SER A 26 -7.82 -22.10 0.56
N ALA A 27 -7.37 -21.90 1.80
CA ALA A 27 -6.23 -22.63 2.36
C ALA A 27 -6.50 -24.14 2.38
N ASN A 28 -7.74 -24.54 2.63
CA ASN A 28 -8.20 -25.93 2.59
C ASN A 28 -8.49 -26.47 1.17
N GLY A 29 -8.27 -25.67 0.13
CA GLY A 29 -8.44 -26.11 -1.27
C GLY A 29 -9.90 -26.16 -1.74
N GLN A 30 -10.82 -25.47 -1.07
CA GLN A 30 -12.23 -25.42 -1.48
C GLN A 30 -12.42 -24.61 -2.76
N ASN A 31 -13.50 -24.94 -3.48
CA ASN A 31 -13.97 -24.20 -4.64
C ASN A 31 -15.04 -23.17 -4.21
N PHE A 32 -15.03 -22.02 -4.89
CA PHE A 32 -15.89 -20.89 -4.61
C PHE A 32 -16.89 -20.67 -5.74
N TYR A 33 -18.16 -20.59 -5.39
CA TYR A 33 -19.31 -20.33 -6.26
C TYR A 33 -20.12 -19.19 -5.64
N GLY A 34 -20.88 -18.43 -6.45
CA GLY A 34 -21.75 -17.36 -5.94
C GLY A 34 -21.00 -16.22 -5.24
N LEU A 35 -19.77 -15.91 -5.67
CA LEU A 35 -18.99 -14.83 -5.05
C LEU A 35 -19.60 -13.45 -5.30
N LEU A 36 -20.42 -13.33 -6.35
CA LEU A 36 -21.08 -12.08 -6.69
C LEU A 36 -21.98 -11.56 -5.57
N ASP A 37 -22.65 -12.44 -4.81
CA ASP A 37 -23.54 -12.04 -3.71
C ASP A 37 -22.79 -11.28 -2.62
N LEU A 38 -21.61 -11.76 -2.25
CA LEU A 38 -20.74 -11.06 -1.31
C LEU A 38 -20.15 -9.79 -1.94
N MET A 39 -19.82 -9.80 -3.23
CA MET A 39 -19.26 -8.64 -3.92
C MET A 39 -20.26 -7.48 -4.04
N GLN A 40 -21.54 -7.79 -4.22
CA GLN A 40 -22.65 -6.83 -4.40
C GLN A 40 -23.37 -6.45 -3.09
N SER A 41 -22.94 -7.02 -1.95
CA SER A 41 -23.44 -6.64 -0.63
C SER A 41 -23.22 -5.15 -0.35
N ASP A 42 -24.17 -4.54 0.35
CA ASP A 42 -24.13 -3.13 0.72
C ASP A 42 -22.86 -2.79 1.53
N GLU A 43 -22.51 -3.67 2.48
CA GLU A 43 -21.33 -3.55 3.33
C GLU A 43 -20.04 -3.51 2.50
N ASN A 44 -19.89 -4.40 1.51
CA ASN A 44 -18.70 -4.45 0.67
C ASN A 44 -18.59 -3.24 -0.27
N ILE A 45 -19.72 -2.73 -0.78
CA ILE A 45 -19.75 -1.55 -1.66
C ILE A 45 -19.37 -0.29 -0.87
N ARG A 46 -19.94 -0.10 0.33
CA ARG A 46 -19.57 1.03 1.21
C ARG A 46 -18.10 0.95 1.65
N LEU A 47 -17.62 -0.25 1.95
CA LEU A 47 -16.20 -0.49 2.23
C LEU A 47 -15.31 -0.17 1.01
N ALA A 48 -15.76 -0.52 -0.20
CA ALA A 48 -15.06 -0.18 -1.44
C ALA A 48 -14.95 1.33 -1.62
N TYR A 49 -16.04 2.06 -1.41
CA TYR A 49 -16.06 3.52 -1.48
C TYR A 49 -15.06 4.13 -0.49
N ARG A 50 -15.07 3.67 0.76
CA ARG A 50 -14.12 4.11 1.79
C ARG A 50 -12.68 3.88 1.39
N ASN A 51 -12.37 2.71 0.82
CA ASN A 51 -11.02 2.38 0.39
C ASN A 51 -10.59 3.25 -0.81
N ILE A 52 -11.48 3.49 -1.78
CA ILE A 52 -11.20 4.32 -2.95
C ILE A 52 -11.05 5.79 -2.59
N LYS A 53 -11.91 6.35 -1.73
CA LYS A 53 -11.87 7.75 -1.28
C LYS A 53 -10.49 8.21 -0.83
N ARG A 54 -9.76 7.33 -0.15
CA ARG A 54 -8.44 7.62 0.42
C ARG A 54 -7.27 7.29 -0.50
N ASN A 55 -7.52 6.66 -1.65
CA ASN A 55 -6.48 6.39 -2.63
C ASN A 55 -6.00 7.72 -3.24
N THR A 56 -4.68 7.85 -3.44
CA THR A 56 -4.10 9.08 -3.99
C THR A 56 -4.60 9.43 -5.40
N GLY A 57 -5.08 8.45 -6.14
CA GLY A 57 -5.66 8.62 -7.49
C GLY A 57 -7.18 8.83 -7.50
N SER A 58 -7.85 8.95 -6.35
CA SER A 58 -9.32 9.09 -6.28
C SER A 58 -9.84 10.36 -6.95
N ARG A 59 -9.03 11.42 -6.94
CA ARG A 59 -9.27 12.71 -7.62
C ARG A 59 -8.81 12.75 -9.07
N THR A 60 -8.23 11.66 -9.57
CA THR A 60 -7.79 11.60 -10.97
C THR A 60 -8.94 11.07 -11.80
N ALA A 61 -9.51 11.94 -12.62
CA ALA A 61 -10.62 11.65 -13.52
C ALA A 61 -10.30 10.52 -14.52
N GLY A 62 -11.33 9.74 -14.85
CA GLY A 62 -11.31 8.79 -15.96
C GLY A 62 -11.39 9.49 -17.30
N TYR A 63 -11.98 8.83 -18.30
CA TYR A 63 -12.32 9.49 -19.57
C TYR A 63 -13.65 10.27 -19.48
N ASP A 64 -14.49 9.91 -18.52
CA ASP A 64 -15.79 10.52 -18.22
C ASP A 64 -15.67 11.79 -17.37
N GLU A 65 -14.44 12.21 -17.06
CA GLU A 65 -14.11 13.38 -16.24
C GLU A 65 -14.63 13.35 -14.80
N LEU A 66 -15.34 12.29 -14.40
CA LEU A 66 -15.82 12.07 -13.05
C LEU A 66 -14.72 11.59 -12.10
N THR A 67 -14.84 12.03 -10.85
CA THR A 67 -13.95 11.76 -9.73
C THR A 67 -14.71 11.23 -8.52
N ILE A 68 -13.98 10.95 -7.44
CA ILE A 68 -14.63 10.55 -6.19
C ILE A 68 -15.51 11.65 -5.59
N GLU A 69 -15.24 12.92 -5.89
CA GLU A 69 -16.01 14.06 -5.34
C GLU A 69 -17.42 14.09 -5.93
N ASP A 70 -17.58 13.68 -7.19
CA ASP A 70 -18.90 13.54 -7.83
C ASP A 70 -19.72 12.41 -7.20
N ILE A 71 -19.07 11.29 -6.86
CA ILE A 71 -19.72 10.19 -6.12
C ILE A 71 -20.01 10.61 -4.67
N SER A 72 -19.18 11.48 -4.08
CA SER A 72 -19.24 11.76 -2.64
C SER A 72 -20.54 12.43 -2.22
N GLN A 73 -21.18 13.15 -3.14
CA GLN A 73 -22.44 13.87 -2.97
C GLN A 73 -23.68 12.98 -3.12
N LEU A 74 -23.57 11.84 -3.80
CA LEU A 74 -24.69 10.92 -4.03
C LEU A 74 -25.13 10.24 -2.73
N SER A 75 -26.40 9.83 -2.66
CA SER A 75 -26.90 9.01 -1.57
C SER A 75 -26.28 7.61 -1.57
N VAL A 76 -26.30 6.96 -0.41
CA VAL A 76 -25.83 5.55 -0.29
C VAL A 76 -26.60 4.64 -1.24
N ILE A 77 -27.92 4.83 -1.36
CA ILE A 77 -28.81 4.00 -2.18
C ILE A 77 -28.45 4.11 -3.66
N GLU A 78 -28.17 5.32 -4.16
CA GLU A 78 -27.79 5.54 -5.56
C GLU A 78 -26.46 4.86 -5.90
N VAL A 79 -25.46 4.97 -5.02
CA VAL A 79 -24.14 4.35 -5.23
C VAL A 79 -24.27 2.82 -5.21
N VAL A 80 -24.97 2.28 -4.22
CA VAL A 80 -25.14 0.83 -4.05
C VAL A 80 -25.94 0.23 -5.21
N SER A 81 -27.09 0.81 -5.54
CA SER A 81 -27.91 0.35 -6.66
C SER A 81 -27.19 0.45 -8.00
N THR A 82 -26.35 1.46 -8.20
CA THR A 82 -25.53 1.60 -9.42
C THR A 82 -24.51 0.48 -9.54
N ILE A 83 -23.77 0.16 -8.46
CA ILE A 83 -22.81 -0.94 -8.47
C ILE A 83 -23.50 -2.30 -8.60
N GLN A 84 -24.65 -2.51 -7.95
CA GLN A 84 -25.44 -3.73 -8.09
C GLN A 84 -25.94 -3.94 -9.53
N ARG A 85 -26.43 -2.87 -10.19
CA ARG A 85 -26.77 -2.92 -11.63
C ARG A 85 -25.56 -3.28 -12.50
N MET A 86 -24.37 -2.76 -12.18
CA MET A 86 -23.15 -3.13 -12.88
C MET A 86 -22.81 -4.62 -12.74
N PHE A 87 -23.07 -5.25 -11.59
CA PHE A 87 -22.89 -6.70 -11.43
C PHE A 87 -23.89 -7.51 -12.27
N GLY A 88 -25.13 -7.04 -12.41
CA GLY A 88 -26.14 -7.68 -13.26
C GLY A 88 -25.82 -7.61 -14.75
N ARG A 89 -25.41 -6.43 -15.25
CA ARG A 89 -25.03 -6.24 -16.65
C ARG A 89 -23.77 -5.37 -16.78
N TYR A 90 -22.61 -5.99 -16.59
CA TYR A 90 -21.34 -5.27 -16.70
C TYR A 90 -20.95 -4.99 -18.16
N THR A 91 -20.81 -3.70 -18.47
CA THR A 91 -20.22 -3.19 -19.70
C THR A 91 -19.07 -2.24 -19.32
N PRO A 92 -17.81 -2.64 -19.51
CA PRO A 92 -16.68 -1.81 -19.14
C PRO A 92 -16.68 -0.52 -19.97
N LYS A 93 -16.39 0.60 -19.33
CA LYS A 93 -16.17 1.84 -20.05
C LYS A 93 -14.74 1.96 -20.55
N ALA A 94 -14.51 2.89 -21.46
CA ALA A 94 -13.19 3.13 -22.04
C ALA A 94 -12.17 3.59 -20.98
N VAL A 95 -10.92 3.20 -21.16
CA VAL A 95 -9.82 3.51 -20.24
C VAL A 95 -9.00 4.66 -20.81
N ARG A 96 -8.82 5.73 -20.03
CA ARG A 96 -8.02 6.90 -20.43
C ARG A 96 -6.53 6.58 -20.34
N ARG A 97 -5.77 6.90 -21.40
CA ARG A 97 -4.32 6.67 -21.45
C ARG A 97 -3.54 7.88 -20.92
N VAL A 98 -2.53 7.62 -20.09
CA VAL A 98 -1.56 8.61 -19.59
C VAL A 98 -0.15 8.09 -19.78
N ILE A 99 0.70 8.87 -20.42
CA ILE A 99 2.09 8.51 -20.70
C ILE A 99 2.99 9.00 -19.57
N ILE A 100 3.65 8.07 -18.87
CA ILE A 100 4.62 8.40 -17.82
C ILE A 100 6.05 8.23 -18.37
N PRO A 101 6.90 9.27 -18.34
CA PRO A 101 8.28 9.15 -18.80
C PRO A 101 9.10 8.25 -17.86
N LYS A 102 9.87 7.33 -18.43
CA LYS A 102 10.90 6.56 -17.71
C LYS A 102 12.22 7.33 -17.75
N ALA A 103 13.07 7.06 -16.76
CA ALA A 103 14.41 7.67 -16.68
C ALA A 103 15.36 7.29 -17.84
N ASN A 104 15.01 6.32 -18.68
CA ASN A 104 15.78 5.88 -19.84
C ASN A 104 15.21 6.42 -21.17
N GLY A 105 14.38 7.46 -21.15
CA GLY A 105 13.77 8.06 -22.34
C GLY A 105 12.57 7.30 -22.90
N LYS A 106 12.39 6.02 -22.55
CA LYS A 106 11.19 5.24 -22.91
C LYS A 106 9.97 5.74 -22.11
N THR A 107 8.78 5.41 -22.56
CA THR A 107 7.54 5.73 -21.86
C THR A 107 6.96 4.50 -21.14
N ARG A 108 6.12 4.74 -20.13
CA ARG A 108 5.27 3.75 -19.48
C ARG A 108 3.83 4.22 -19.60
N PRO A 109 3.02 3.56 -20.42
CA PRO A 109 1.64 3.98 -20.51
C PRO A 109 0.87 3.47 -19.27
N LEU A 110 -0.08 4.28 -18.82
CA LEU A 110 -0.96 4.00 -17.69
C LEU A 110 -2.40 4.14 -18.18
N GLY A 111 -3.22 3.13 -17.93
CA GLY A 111 -4.67 3.18 -18.13
C GLY A 111 -5.36 3.62 -16.84
N ILE A 112 -6.15 4.68 -16.91
CA ILE A 112 -6.95 5.21 -15.81
C ILE A 112 -8.42 4.91 -16.11
N PRO A 113 -9.03 3.90 -15.45
CA PRO A 113 -10.46 3.64 -15.57
C PRO A 113 -11.29 4.75 -14.95
N THR A 114 -12.60 4.76 -15.24
CA THR A 114 -13.57 5.64 -14.59
C THR A 114 -13.58 5.43 -13.07
N ILE A 115 -14.10 6.41 -12.34
CA ILE A 115 -14.24 6.25 -10.88
C ILE A 115 -15.22 5.13 -10.52
N TRP A 116 -16.30 4.94 -11.29
CA TRP A 116 -17.25 3.85 -11.13
C TRP A 116 -16.62 2.48 -11.37
N ASP A 117 -15.83 2.32 -12.44
CA ASP A 117 -15.10 1.07 -12.69
C ASP A 117 -14.07 0.78 -11.61
N ARG A 118 -13.40 1.80 -11.06
CA ARG A 118 -12.46 1.61 -9.94
C ARG A 118 -13.18 1.19 -8.66
N LEU A 119 -14.37 1.73 -8.38
CA LEU A 119 -15.21 1.33 -7.27
C LEU A 119 -15.69 -0.12 -7.42
N PHE A 120 -16.17 -0.47 -8.61
CA PHE A 120 -16.58 -1.83 -8.98
C PHE A 120 -15.42 -2.84 -8.86
N GLN A 121 -14.25 -2.50 -9.40
CA GLN A 121 -13.03 -3.30 -9.26
C GLN A 121 -12.60 -3.48 -7.81
N GLN A 122 -12.78 -2.44 -6.98
CA GLN A 122 -12.47 -2.52 -5.56
C GLN A 122 -13.43 -3.48 -4.83
N CYS A 123 -14.71 -3.53 -5.20
CA CYS A 123 -15.66 -4.52 -4.66
C CYS A 123 -15.18 -5.95 -4.93
N ILE A 124 -14.71 -6.22 -6.15
CA ILE A 124 -14.16 -7.52 -6.55
C ILE A 124 -12.83 -7.82 -5.82
N LEU A 125 -11.92 -6.84 -5.74
CA LEU A 125 -10.59 -7.00 -5.16
C LEU A 125 -10.66 -7.48 -3.71
N GLN A 126 -11.60 -6.93 -2.94
CA GLN A 126 -11.72 -7.20 -1.51
C GLN A 126 -12.11 -8.65 -1.21
N VAL A 127 -12.94 -9.25 -2.07
CA VAL A 127 -13.36 -10.65 -1.97
C VAL A 127 -12.31 -11.60 -2.56
N LEU A 128 -11.64 -11.23 -3.66
CA LEU A 128 -10.62 -12.08 -4.28
C LEU A 128 -9.27 -12.09 -3.53
N GLU A 129 -8.89 -11.00 -2.88
CA GLU A 129 -7.62 -10.89 -2.16
C GLU A 129 -7.43 -11.99 -1.08
N PRO A 130 -8.39 -12.28 -0.17
CA PRO A 130 -8.24 -13.36 0.81
C PRO A 130 -8.09 -14.74 0.16
N ILE A 131 -8.89 -15.04 -0.87
CA ILE A 131 -8.82 -16.32 -1.60
C ILE A 131 -7.43 -16.49 -2.22
N CYS A 132 -6.95 -15.48 -2.95
CA CYS A 132 -5.66 -15.56 -3.62
C CYS A 132 -4.47 -15.55 -2.63
N GLU A 133 -4.55 -14.75 -1.56
CA GLU A 133 -3.49 -14.64 -0.55
C GLU A 133 -3.22 -15.98 0.16
N ALA A 134 -4.24 -16.83 0.35
CA ALA A 134 -4.10 -18.17 0.89
C ALA A 134 -3.28 -19.10 -0.01
N ARG A 135 -3.34 -18.90 -1.33
CA ARG A 135 -2.68 -19.74 -2.34
C ARG A 135 -1.34 -19.21 -2.83
N PHE A 136 -1.04 -17.93 -2.58
CA PHE A 136 0.15 -17.30 -3.09
C PHE A 136 1.42 -17.76 -2.39
N TYR A 137 2.46 -18.01 -3.19
CA TYR A 137 3.78 -18.39 -2.70
C TYR A 137 4.36 -17.38 -1.69
N LYS A 138 4.90 -17.87 -0.57
CA LYS A 138 5.30 -17.06 0.61
C LYS A 138 6.36 -15.99 0.34
N HIS A 139 7.27 -16.22 -0.61
CA HIS A 139 8.36 -15.28 -0.94
C HIS A 139 8.09 -14.45 -2.22
N SER A 140 6.82 -14.28 -2.58
CA SER A 140 6.35 -13.19 -3.45
C SER A 140 5.91 -11.99 -2.60
N TYR A 141 6.45 -10.80 -2.88
CA TYR A 141 6.28 -9.61 -2.02
C TYR A 141 5.52 -8.46 -2.65
N GLY A 142 5.54 -8.33 -3.99
CA GLY A 142 4.96 -7.18 -4.67
C GLY A 142 3.44 -7.16 -4.61
N PHE A 143 2.85 -5.98 -4.42
CA PHE A 143 1.40 -5.75 -4.38
C PHE A 143 0.61 -6.59 -3.36
N ARG A 144 1.29 -7.17 -2.37
CA ARG A 144 0.65 -7.98 -1.33
C ARG A 144 0.58 -7.23 -0.01
N PRO A 145 -0.48 -7.44 0.79
CA PRO A 145 -0.62 -6.79 2.08
C PRO A 145 0.60 -7.05 2.96
N ASN A 146 1.04 -6.02 3.68
CA ASN A 146 2.09 -6.10 4.71
C ASN A 146 3.48 -6.49 4.20
N ARG A 147 3.66 -6.67 2.90
CA ARG A 147 4.93 -6.97 2.25
C ARG A 147 5.49 -5.69 1.60
N SER A 148 6.82 -5.55 1.57
CA SER A 148 7.50 -4.33 1.11
C SER A 148 8.75 -4.70 0.31
N THR A 149 9.31 -3.73 -0.41
CA THR A 149 10.57 -3.91 -1.15
C THR A 149 11.72 -4.30 -0.23
N HIS A 150 11.74 -3.77 1.00
CA HIS A 150 12.75 -4.09 2.01
C HIS A 150 12.69 -5.55 2.46
N HIS A 151 11.50 -6.15 2.53
CA HIS A 151 11.37 -7.58 2.85
C HIS A 151 11.95 -8.48 1.76
N ALA A 152 11.69 -8.16 0.49
CA ALA A 152 12.27 -8.88 -0.64
C ALA A 152 13.81 -8.78 -0.64
N LYS A 153 14.34 -7.57 -0.42
CA LYS A 153 15.78 -7.34 -0.24
C LYS A 153 16.36 -8.14 0.93
N ALA A 154 15.70 -8.12 2.10
CA ALA A 154 16.17 -8.84 3.28
C ALA A 154 16.25 -10.36 3.04
N ARG A 155 15.28 -10.93 2.31
CA ARG A 155 15.33 -12.34 1.90
C ARG A 155 16.49 -12.60 0.96
N PHE A 156 16.72 -11.75 -0.04
CA PHE A 156 17.88 -11.83 -0.94
C PHE A 156 19.20 -11.85 -0.14
N GLU A 157 19.38 -10.89 0.77
CA GLU A 157 20.59 -10.81 1.60
C GLU A 157 20.74 -12.03 2.51
N THR A 158 19.64 -12.55 3.06
CA THR A 158 19.65 -13.76 3.88
C THR A 158 20.10 -15.00 3.09
N LEU A 159 19.68 -15.12 1.83
CA LEU A 159 20.08 -16.21 0.94
C LEU A 159 21.58 -16.16 0.60
N ILE A 160 22.15 -14.96 0.43
CA ILE A 160 23.62 -14.81 0.33
C ILE A 160 24.28 -15.21 1.66
N ASN A 161 23.84 -14.60 2.76
CA ASN A 161 24.56 -14.61 4.04
C ASN A 161 24.49 -15.97 4.75
N ARG A 162 23.33 -16.64 4.72
CA ARG A 162 23.06 -17.86 5.48
C ARG A 162 22.99 -19.11 4.61
N ALA A 163 22.39 -19.01 3.42
CA ALA A 163 22.28 -20.13 2.49
C ALA A 163 23.50 -20.28 1.55
N CYS A 164 24.44 -19.32 1.58
CA CYS A 164 25.67 -19.35 0.78
C CYS A 164 25.40 -19.48 -0.74
N LEU A 165 24.35 -18.81 -1.23
CA LEU A 165 23.98 -18.82 -2.65
C LEU A 165 24.59 -17.60 -3.33
N TYR A 166 25.50 -17.86 -4.27
CA TYR A 166 26.33 -16.81 -4.86
C TYR A 166 26.11 -16.63 -6.36
N HIS A 167 25.25 -17.42 -6.98
CA HIS A 167 24.90 -17.28 -8.39
C HIS A 167 23.46 -16.80 -8.51
N CYS A 168 23.25 -15.61 -9.06
CA CYS A 168 21.93 -15.02 -9.24
C CYS A 168 21.52 -15.11 -10.70
N VAL A 169 20.32 -15.62 -10.98
CA VAL A 169 19.67 -15.51 -12.27
C VAL A 169 18.79 -14.26 -12.21
N ASP A 170 19.19 -13.25 -12.97
CA ASP A 170 18.41 -12.04 -13.21
C ASP A 170 17.52 -12.30 -14.42
N VAL A 171 16.20 -12.15 -14.28
CA VAL A 171 15.24 -12.29 -15.39
C VAL A 171 14.35 -11.05 -15.42
N ASP A 172 14.19 -10.44 -16.60
CA ASP A 172 13.31 -9.27 -16.83
C ASP A 172 12.26 -9.67 -17.87
N ILE A 173 10.97 -9.55 -17.53
CA ILE A 173 9.87 -9.86 -18.46
C ILE A 173 9.60 -8.63 -19.33
N LYS A 174 9.55 -8.83 -20.65
CA LYS A 174 9.33 -7.76 -21.62
C LYS A 174 7.86 -7.30 -21.60
N GLY A 175 7.63 -6.09 -21.11
CA GLY A 175 6.29 -5.46 -21.13
C GLY A 175 5.23 -6.32 -20.44
N PHE A 176 5.52 -6.81 -19.23
CA PHE A 176 4.69 -7.80 -18.54
C PHE A 176 3.19 -7.48 -18.56
N PHE A 177 2.81 -6.26 -18.14
CA PHE A 177 1.40 -5.85 -18.07
C PHE A 177 0.73 -5.81 -19.44
N ASP A 178 1.45 -5.50 -20.52
CA ASP A 178 0.89 -5.40 -21.87
C ASP A 178 0.76 -6.77 -22.55
N ASN A 179 1.43 -7.81 -22.02
CA ASN A 179 1.53 -9.12 -22.66
C ASN A 179 0.83 -10.26 -21.91
N VAL A 180 0.11 -9.99 -20.81
CA VAL A 180 -0.63 -11.02 -20.08
C VAL A 180 -1.68 -11.69 -20.96
N ASN A 181 -1.61 -13.01 -21.13
CA ASN A 181 -2.61 -13.76 -21.89
C ASN A 181 -3.91 -13.94 -21.07
N HIS A 182 -5.04 -13.41 -21.59
CA HIS A 182 -6.34 -13.43 -20.90
C HIS A 182 -6.85 -14.85 -20.63
N ALA A 183 -6.77 -15.74 -21.62
CA ALA A 183 -7.27 -17.11 -21.49
C ALA A 183 -6.47 -17.90 -20.44
N LYS A 184 -5.15 -17.75 -20.43
CA LYS A 184 -4.28 -18.36 -19.41
C LYS A 184 -4.61 -17.84 -18.01
N LEU A 185 -4.76 -16.52 -17.85
CA LEU A 185 -5.14 -15.92 -16.56
C LEU A 185 -6.47 -16.46 -16.04
N LEU A 186 -7.52 -16.49 -16.87
CA LEU A 186 -8.83 -17.00 -16.46
C LEU A 186 -8.76 -18.50 -16.07
N LYS A 187 -8.00 -19.31 -16.81
CA LYS A 187 -7.73 -20.72 -16.44
C LYS A 187 -7.00 -20.84 -15.11
N GLN A 188 -6.03 -19.97 -14.83
CA GLN A 188 -5.32 -19.96 -13.54
C GLN A 188 -6.25 -19.56 -12.39
N MET A 189 -7.14 -18.58 -12.58
CA MET A 189 -8.15 -18.21 -11.58
C MET A 189 -9.09 -19.38 -11.28
N TRP A 190 -9.52 -20.11 -12.31
CA TRP A 190 -10.32 -21.32 -12.17
C TRP A 190 -9.58 -22.42 -11.38
N SER A 191 -8.29 -22.64 -11.67
CA SER A 191 -7.45 -23.59 -10.93
C SER A 191 -7.16 -23.17 -9.48
N LEU A 192 -7.24 -21.88 -9.15
CA LEU A 192 -7.16 -21.39 -7.77
C LEU A 192 -8.43 -21.65 -6.94
N GLY A 193 -9.49 -22.18 -7.57
CA GLY A 193 -10.77 -22.48 -6.92
C GLY A 193 -11.86 -21.46 -7.19
N ILE A 194 -11.61 -20.41 -7.99
CA ILE A 194 -12.64 -19.42 -8.35
C ILE A 194 -13.50 -20.01 -9.48
N ARG A 195 -14.59 -20.69 -9.10
CA ARG A 195 -15.47 -21.45 -10.02
C ARG A 195 -16.76 -20.70 -10.37
N ASP A 196 -16.83 -19.42 -10.03
CA ASP A 196 -17.92 -18.52 -10.41
C ASP A 196 -17.77 -18.04 -11.87
N LYS A 197 -18.61 -18.59 -12.76
CA LYS A 197 -18.59 -18.29 -14.20
C LYS A 197 -18.96 -16.84 -14.50
N ALA A 198 -19.88 -16.26 -13.75
CA ALA A 198 -20.34 -14.89 -13.97
C ALA A 198 -19.22 -13.89 -13.63
N LEU A 199 -18.54 -14.10 -12.51
CA LEU A 199 -17.35 -13.33 -12.13
C LEU A 199 -16.23 -13.43 -13.17
N LEU A 200 -15.93 -14.63 -13.67
CA LEU A 200 -14.89 -14.82 -14.69
C LEU A 200 -15.27 -14.13 -16.02
N SER A 201 -16.55 -14.12 -16.38
CA SER A 201 -17.06 -13.38 -17.53
C SER A 201 -16.87 -11.87 -17.34
N ILE A 202 -17.19 -11.33 -16.17
CA ILE A 202 -16.99 -9.91 -15.83
C ILE A 202 -15.51 -9.53 -15.94
N ILE A 203 -14.60 -10.33 -15.35
CA ILE A 203 -13.16 -10.09 -15.44
C ILE A 203 -12.68 -10.17 -16.89
N SER A 204 -13.18 -11.15 -17.67
CA SER A 204 -12.84 -11.24 -19.09
C SER A 204 -13.26 -10.00 -19.87
N ARG A 205 -14.43 -9.40 -19.59
CA ARG A 205 -14.87 -8.16 -20.22
C ARG A 205 -13.98 -6.99 -19.78
N LEU A 206 -13.67 -6.91 -18.50
CA LEU A 206 -12.82 -5.87 -17.94
C LEU A 206 -11.41 -5.85 -18.56
N LEU A 207 -10.83 -7.03 -18.81
CA LEU A 207 -9.54 -7.16 -19.47
C LEU A 207 -9.56 -6.72 -20.94
N LYS A 208 -10.73 -6.76 -21.57
CA LYS A 208 -10.98 -6.35 -22.95
C LYS A 208 -11.61 -4.96 -23.03
N ALA A 209 -11.59 -4.17 -21.96
CA ALA A 209 -12.07 -2.79 -21.99
C ALA A 209 -11.28 -1.98 -23.02
N GLU A 210 -11.98 -1.16 -23.81
CA GLU A 210 -11.36 -0.30 -24.80
C GLU A 210 -10.36 0.65 -24.15
N VAL A 211 -9.20 0.83 -24.78
CA VAL A 211 -8.23 1.86 -24.42
C VAL A 211 -8.32 2.96 -25.47
N ILE A 212 -8.62 4.19 -25.04
CA ILE A 212 -8.81 5.32 -25.96
C ILE A 212 -7.55 5.52 -26.80
N GLY A 213 -7.71 5.48 -28.13
CA GLY A 213 -6.64 5.60 -29.11
C GLY A 213 -5.87 4.31 -29.42
N GLU A 214 -6.06 3.23 -28.67
CA GLU A 214 -5.42 1.92 -28.90
C GLU A 214 -6.44 0.81 -29.25
N GLY A 215 -7.75 1.06 -29.04
CA GLY A 215 -8.83 0.12 -29.33
C GLY A 215 -8.99 -0.98 -28.26
N PHE A 216 -9.57 -2.11 -28.65
CA PHE A 216 -9.84 -3.24 -27.75
C PHE A 216 -8.62 -4.14 -27.60
N PRO A 217 -8.05 -4.29 -26.40
CA PRO A 217 -6.86 -5.11 -26.19
C PRO A 217 -7.17 -6.61 -26.29
N THR A 218 -6.34 -7.34 -27.04
CA THR A 218 -6.41 -8.81 -27.16
C THR A 218 -5.58 -9.54 -26.10
N LYS A 219 -4.64 -8.81 -25.45
CA LYS A 219 -3.77 -9.27 -24.37
C LYS A 219 -3.43 -8.10 -23.45
N GLY A 220 -2.88 -8.43 -22.29
CA GLY A 220 -2.47 -7.49 -21.27
C GLY A 220 -3.50 -7.27 -20.17
N THR A 221 -3.12 -6.51 -19.16
CA THR A 221 -3.97 -6.02 -18.09
C THR A 221 -3.76 -4.51 -17.98
N PRO A 222 -4.82 -3.70 -17.86
CA PRO A 222 -4.68 -2.25 -17.87
C PRO A 222 -3.85 -1.79 -16.67
N GLN A 223 -2.65 -1.26 -16.96
CA GLN A 223 -1.75 -0.80 -15.92
C GLN A 223 -2.34 0.45 -15.25
N GLY A 224 -2.80 0.34 -14.01
CA GLY A 224 -3.52 1.42 -13.31
C GLY A 224 -4.93 1.04 -12.87
N GLY A 225 -5.46 -0.09 -13.36
CA GLY A 225 -6.63 -0.73 -12.76
C GLY A 225 -6.37 -1.23 -11.33
N ILE A 226 -7.42 -1.25 -10.51
CA ILE A 226 -7.37 -1.67 -9.11
C ILE A 226 -7.14 -3.18 -9.01
N LEU A 227 -7.70 -3.97 -9.92
CA LEU A 227 -7.52 -5.43 -9.96
C LEU A 227 -6.20 -5.88 -10.58
N SER A 228 -5.63 -5.09 -11.48
CA SER A 228 -4.46 -5.48 -12.30
C SER A 228 -3.27 -6.01 -11.46
N PRO A 229 -2.91 -5.42 -10.31
CA PRO A 229 -1.84 -5.96 -9.46
C PRO A 229 -2.13 -7.36 -8.89
N LEU A 230 -3.39 -7.65 -8.53
CA LEU A 230 -3.78 -8.98 -8.04
C LEU A 230 -3.72 -10.01 -9.19
N LEU A 231 -4.30 -9.66 -10.33
CA LEU A 231 -4.29 -10.51 -11.54
C LEU A 231 -2.85 -10.83 -11.98
N SER A 232 -1.97 -9.82 -11.94
CA SER A 232 -0.54 -9.98 -12.20
C SER A 232 0.12 -11.02 -11.28
N ASN A 233 -0.23 -10.98 -9.99
CA ASN A 233 0.28 -11.94 -9.03
C ASN A 233 -0.26 -13.35 -9.27
N ILE A 234 -1.51 -13.50 -9.71
CA ILE A 234 -2.08 -14.80 -10.11
C ILE A 234 -1.28 -15.41 -11.27
N VAL A 235 -0.96 -14.62 -12.31
CA VAL A 235 -0.20 -15.10 -13.47
C VAL A 235 1.15 -15.67 -13.07
N LEU A 236 1.91 -14.92 -12.27
CA LEU A 236 3.27 -15.29 -11.87
C LEU A 236 3.33 -16.26 -10.68
N ASN A 237 2.22 -16.53 -10.01
CA ASN A 237 2.18 -17.47 -8.89
C ASN A 237 2.52 -18.91 -9.33
N GLU A 238 2.12 -19.30 -10.55
CA GLU A 238 2.44 -20.62 -11.10
C GLU A 238 3.96 -20.79 -11.25
N LEU A 239 4.66 -19.76 -11.74
CA LEU A 239 6.13 -19.75 -11.82
C LEU A 239 6.76 -19.85 -10.43
N ASP A 240 6.27 -19.08 -9.46
CA ASP A 240 6.80 -19.08 -8.10
C ASP A 240 6.76 -20.47 -7.48
N TRP A 241 5.60 -21.15 -7.56
CA TRP A 241 5.44 -22.51 -7.07
C TRP A 241 6.27 -23.50 -7.88
N TRP A 242 6.32 -23.38 -9.20
CA TRP A 242 7.14 -24.26 -10.03
C TRP A 242 8.63 -24.20 -9.65
N VAL A 243 9.19 -23.00 -9.43
CA VAL A 243 10.59 -22.85 -8.97
C VAL A 243 10.75 -23.38 -7.55
N SER A 244 9.83 -23.06 -6.64
CA SER A 244 9.89 -23.51 -5.25
C SER A 244 9.86 -25.04 -5.14
N ASN A 245 9.04 -25.71 -5.96
CA ASN A 245 8.90 -27.16 -6.00
C ASN A 245 10.17 -27.87 -6.50
N GLN A 246 11.12 -27.17 -7.12
CA GLN A 246 12.42 -27.75 -7.48
C GLN A 246 13.32 -28.01 -6.26
N TRP A 247 13.06 -27.34 -5.12
CA TRP A 247 13.94 -27.37 -3.95
C TRP A 247 13.25 -27.11 -2.62
N GLU A 248 12.70 -25.91 -2.42
CA GLU A 248 12.23 -25.43 -1.12
C GLU A 248 11.02 -26.20 -0.60
N THR A 249 10.04 -26.45 -1.48
CA THR A 249 8.76 -27.09 -1.15
C THR A 249 8.61 -28.49 -1.73
N LEU A 250 9.67 -29.03 -2.35
CA LEU A 250 9.69 -30.40 -2.87
C LEU A 250 9.26 -31.41 -1.81
N GLU A 251 8.26 -32.23 -2.07
CA GLU A 251 7.89 -33.31 -1.16
C GLU A 251 8.88 -34.47 -1.32
N THR A 252 9.53 -34.85 -0.22
CA THR A 252 10.49 -35.95 -0.19
C THR A 252 9.77 -37.24 0.17
N ARG A 253 10.14 -38.37 -0.45
CA ARG A 253 9.60 -39.69 -0.10
C ARG A 253 9.79 -40.03 1.38
N THR A 254 10.92 -39.59 1.96
CA THR A 254 11.20 -39.74 3.37
C THR A 254 10.70 -38.53 4.17
N PRO A 255 9.94 -38.73 5.25
CA PRO A 255 9.63 -37.68 6.19
C PRO A 255 10.86 -37.41 7.07
N TYR A 256 11.24 -36.14 7.20
CA TYR A 256 12.35 -35.72 8.07
C TYR A 256 11.80 -35.05 9.32
N THR A 257 12.34 -35.40 10.49
CA THR A 257 11.96 -34.81 11.79
C THR A 257 12.37 -33.35 11.93
N SER A 258 13.43 -32.92 11.24
CA SER A 258 13.91 -31.53 11.29
C SER A 258 14.19 -30.95 9.90
N TYR A 259 13.98 -29.64 9.78
CA TYR A 259 14.33 -28.89 8.58
C TYR A 259 15.82 -29.01 8.23
N ALA A 260 16.69 -28.99 9.24
CA ALA A 260 18.13 -29.11 9.05
C ALA A 260 18.53 -30.48 8.47
N GLY A 261 17.93 -31.57 8.98
CA GLY A 261 18.11 -32.92 8.45
C GLY A 261 17.70 -33.02 6.98
N ARG A 262 16.47 -32.56 6.66
CA ARG A 262 15.96 -32.49 5.29
C ARG A 262 16.89 -31.71 4.37
N TYR A 263 17.28 -30.50 4.77
CA TYR A 263 18.14 -29.64 3.98
C TYR A 263 19.49 -30.28 3.71
N ASN A 264 20.10 -30.91 4.71
CA ASN A 264 21.39 -31.59 4.56
C ASN A 264 21.30 -32.80 3.63
N ALA A 265 20.22 -33.58 3.69
CA ALA A 265 19.98 -34.70 2.78
C ALA A 265 19.77 -34.23 1.34
N LEU A 266 18.89 -33.25 1.12
CA LEU A 266 18.65 -32.66 -0.20
C LEU A 266 19.93 -32.04 -0.79
N LYS A 267 20.78 -31.45 0.04
CA LYS A 267 22.06 -30.86 -0.38
C LYS A 267 23.06 -31.88 -0.91
N LYS A 268 22.96 -33.15 -0.51
CA LYS A 268 23.77 -34.25 -1.04
C LYS A 268 23.22 -34.82 -2.35
N SER A 269 21.97 -34.52 -2.70
CA SER A 269 21.35 -34.97 -3.95
C SER A 269 21.75 -34.12 -5.16
N ASN A 270 21.41 -34.60 -6.36
CA ASN A 270 21.60 -33.86 -7.63
C ASN A 270 20.50 -32.81 -7.91
N LEU A 271 19.67 -32.47 -6.92
CA LEU A 271 18.62 -31.47 -7.07
C LEU A 271 19.16 -30.05 -7.29
N LYS A 272 18.36 -29.23 -7.95
CA LYS A 272 18.69 -27.83 -8.26
C LYS A 272 18.49 -26.99 -7.01
N HIS A 273 19.57 -26.74 -6.26
CA HIS A 273 19.50 -25.90 -5.06
C HIS A 273 19.27 -24.44 -5.44
N CYS A 274 17.99 -24.04 -5.47
CA CYS A 274 17.57 -22.71 -5.86
C CYS A 274 16.47 -22.13 -4.96
N TYR A 275 16.43 -20.81 -4.86
CA TYR A 275 15.38 -20.06 -4.19
C TYR A 275 14.97 -18.85 -5.01
N ILE A 276 13.66 -18.62 -5.14
CA ILE A 276 13.11 -17.45 -5.82
C ILE A 276 12.72 -16.36 -4.81
N VAL A 277 13.03 -15.11 -5.18
CA VAL A 277 12.57 -13.90 -4.50
C VAL A 277 11.92 -13.01 -5.55
N ARG A 278 10.62 -12.75 -5.42
CA ARG A 278 9.84 -11.97 -6.41
C ARG A 278 9.24 -10.73 -5.79
N TYR A 279 9.30 -9.62 -6.52
CA TYR A 279 8.56 -8.40 -6.25
C TYR A 279 7.88 -7.93 -7.53
N ALA A 280 6.56 -8.14 -7.62
CA ALA A 280 5.79 -7.89 -8.83
C ALA A 280 6.33 -8.72 -10.01
N ASP A 281 6.74 -8.06 -11.09
CA ASP A 281 7.35 -8.62 -12.29
C ASP A 281 8.88 -8.81 -12.19
N ASP A 282 9.55 -8.14 -11.25
CA ASP A 282 11.00 -8.28 -11.00
C ASP A 282 11.26 -9.44 -10.02
N PHE A 283 11.99 -10.47 -10.46
CA PHE A 283 12.36 -11.61 -9.64
C PHE A 283 13.79 -12.07 -9.85
N LYS A 284 14.30 -12.75 -8.83
CA LYS A 284 15.68 -13.19 -8.72
C LYS A 284 15.71 -14.63 -8.23
N ILE A 285 16.47 -15.48 -8.91
CA ILE A 285 16.67 -16.88 -8.49
C ILE A 285 18.11 -17.05 -8.06
N LEU A 286 18.32 -17.37 -6.79
CA LEU A 286 19.65 -17.61 -6.23
C LEU A 286 19.95 -19.11 -6.23
N CYS A 287 21.09 -19.47 -6.79
CA CYS A 287 21.60 -20.84 -6.91
C CYS A 287 22.97 -20.98 -6.25
N ARG A 288 23.32 -22.22 -5.88
CA ARG A 288 24.61 -22.54 -5.26
C ARG A 288 25.77 -22.60 -6.25
N THR A 289 25.53 -23.11 -7.47
CA THR A 289 26.58 -23.24 -8.51
C THR A 289 26.20 -22.52 -9.80
N ARG A 290 27.21 -22.18 -10.62
CA ARG A 290 27.00 -21.55 -11.93
C ARG A 290 26.22 -22.46 -12.89
N SER A 291 26.54 -23.76 -12.92
CA SER A 291 25.84 -24.73 -13.78
C SER A 291 24.36 -24.81 -13.45
N GLN A 292 24.00 -24.86 -12.16
CA GLN A 292 22.59 -24.81 -11.74
C GLN A 292 21.90 -23.51 -12.16
N ALA A 293 22.58 -22.36 -12.02
CA ALA A 293 22.03 -21.08 -12.42
C ALA A 293 21.76 -20.99 -13.92
N ILE A 294 22.65 -21.53 -14.77
CA ILE A 294 22.46 -21.59 -16.22
C ILE A 294 21.28 -22.50 -16.57
N LYS A 295 21.20 -23.70 -15.97
CA LYS A 295 20.07 -24.62 -16.17
C LYS A 295 18.75 -23.99 -15.75
N MET A 296 18.71 -23.29 -14.62
CA MET A 296 17.52 -22.58 -14.16
C MET A 296 17.15 -21.42 -15.08
N HIS A 297 18.12 -20.70 -15.63
CA HIS A 297 17.86 -19.61 -16.57
C HIS A 297 17.12 -20.10 -17.83
N TYR A 298 17.63 -21.17 -18.48
CA TYR A 298 16.97 -21.77 -19.64
C TYR A 298 15.60 -22.35 -19.29
N ALA A 299 15.49 -23.06 -18.18
CA ALA A 299 14.22 -23.65 -17.76
C ALA A 299 13.15 -22.59 -17.44
N VAL A 300 13.53 -21.45 -16.86
CA VAL A 300 12.60 -20.33 -16.62
C VAL A 300 12.23 -19.63 -17.92
N LYS A 301 13.18 -19.44 -18.85
CA LYS A 301 12.90 -18.88 -20.17
C LYS A 301 11.85 -19.72 -20.90
N ASP A 302 12.07 -21.04 -20.96
CA ASP A 302 11.15 -21.99 -21.57
C ASP A 302 9.79 -21.96 -20.88
N PHE A 303 9.75 -22.02 -19.54
CA PHE A 303 8.50 -21.98 -18.78
C PHE A 303 7.69 -20.70 -19.05
N LEU A 304 8.35 -19.53 -19.07
CA LEU A 304 7.68 -18.26 -19.35
C LEU A 304 7.07 -18.25 -20.76
N GLN A 305 7.79 -18.77 -21.76
CA GLN A 305 7.34 -18.78 -23.15
C GLN A 305 6.24 -19.82 -23.40
N THR A 306 6.41 -21.05 -22.93
CA THR A 306 5.51 -22.17 -23.23
C THR A 306 4.28 -22.19 -22.33
N ARG A 307 4.44 -21.94 -21.02
CA ARG A 307 3.34 -22.06 -20.04
C ARG A 307 2.61 -20.76 -19.78
N LEU A 308 3.32 -19.63 -19.76
CA LEU A 308 2.73 -18.31 -19.47
C LEU A 308 2.56 -17.42 -20.71
N HIS A 309 3.14 -17.80 -21.86
CA HIS A 309 3.15 -17.01 -23.09
C HIS A 309 3.73 -15.60 -22.90
N LEU A 310 4.82 -15.51 -22.12
CA LEU A 310 5.54 -14.28 -21.80
C LEU A 310 6.97 -14.32 -22.35
N GLU A 311 7.40 -13.22 -22.97
CA GLU A 311 8.77 -13.05 -23.46
C GLU A 311 9.70 -12.45 -22.40
N ILE A 312 10.95 -12.90 -22.38
CA ILE A 312 12.02 -12.28 -21.57
C ILE A 312 12.79 -11.24 -22.38
N SER A 313 13.34 -10.23 -21.69
CA SER A 313 14.32 -9.32 -22.28
C SER A 313 15.72 -9.95 -22.20
N GLU A 314 16.25 -10.41 -23.34
CA GLU A 314 17.56 -11.08 -23.40
C GLU A 314 18.71 -10.17 -22.96
N GLU A 315 18.66 -8.88 -23.31
CA GLU A 315 19.67 -7.89 -22.92
C GLU A 315 19.82 -7.72 -21.40
N LYS A 316 18.71 -7.88 -20.67
CA LYS A 316 18.67 -7.63 -19.22
C LYS A 316 18.71 -8.91 -18.39
N SER A 317 18.39 -10.05 -19.00
CA SER A 317 18.32 -11.33 -18.30
C SER A 317 19.69 -12.01 -18.36
N LYS A 318 20.30 -12.29 -17.21
CA LYS A 318 21.67 -12.82 -17.16
C LYS A 318 21.96 -13.60 -15.88
N VAL A 319 22.97 -14.47 -15.96
CA VAL A 319 23.51 -15.20 -14.79
C VAL A 319 24.71 -14.46 -14.21
N VAL A 320 24.58 -13.97 -12.98
CA VAL A 320 25.58 -13.16 -12.28
C VAL A 320 26.24 -13.95 -11.15
N ASN A 321 27.57 -13.96 -11.10
CA ASN A 321 28.31 -14.42 -9.92
C ASN A 321 28.48 -13.27 -8.93
N LEU A 322 27.76 -13.32 -7.81
CA LEU A 322 27.70 -12.30 -6.78
C LEU A 322 29.04 -12.09 -6.03
N LYS A 323 30.00 -13.02 -6.12
CA LYS A 323 31.34 -12.83 -5.55
C LYS A 323 32.19 -11.87 -6.38
N LYS A 324 32.04 -11.92 -7.71
CA LYS A 324 32.80 -11.09 -8.67
C LYS A 324 32.04 -9.81 -9.02
N ASN A 325 30.76 -9.97 -9.38
CA ASN A 325 29.89 -8.92 -9.88
C ASN A 325 28.76 -8.62 -8.89
N SER A 326 28.04 -7.51 -9.11
CA SER A 326 26.84 -7.18 -8.34
C SER A 326 25.57 -7.43 -9.17
N SER A 327 24.48 -7.83 -8.51
CA SER A 327 23.14 -7.84 -9.09
C SER A 327 22.35 -6.63 -8.59
N GLU A 328 21.51 -6.05 -9.45
CA GLU A 328 20.60 -4.96 -9.10
C GLU A 328 19.19 -5.49 -8.85
N PHE A 329 18.56 -5.06 -7.76
CA PHE A 329 17.21 -5.44 -7.37
C PHE A 329 16.55 -4.32 -6.56
N LEU A 330 15.35 -3.87 -6.98
CA LEU A 330 14.54 -2.87 -6.26
C LEU A 330 15.24 -1.53 -5.93
N GLY A 331 16.19 -1.12 -6.79
CA GLY A 331 17.00 0.09 -6.62
C GLY A 331 18.27 -0.11 -5.78
N PHE A 332 18.52 -1.32 -5.29
CA PHE A 332 19.72 -1.71 -4.54
C PHE A 332 20.66 -2.54 -5.40
N ARG A 333 21.97 -2.28 -5.25
CA ARG A 333 23.03 -3.06 -5.87
C ARG A 333 23.65 -3.96 -4.80
N LEU A 334 23.54 -5.27 -4.96
CA LEU A 334 23.97 -6.27 -3.99
C LEU A 334 25.18 -7.06 -4.50
N LYS A 335 26.21 -7.21 -3.66
CA LYS A 335 27.42 -7.99 -3.93
C LYS A 335 27.80 -8.81 -2.70
N ALA A 336 28.25 -10.05 -2.90
CA ALA A 336 28.80 -10.89 -1.85
C ALA A 336 30.27 -10.51 -1.61
N HIS A 337 30.59 -10.03 -0.41
CA HIS A 337 31.93 -9.62 -0.03
C HIS A 337 32.53 -10.60 0.97
N ARG A 338 33.80 -10.94 0.79
CA ARG A 338 34.54 -11.78 1.74
C ARG A 338 34.64 -11.05 3.09
N LYS A 339 34.31 -11.72 4.18
CA LYS A 339 34.49 -11.26 5.57
C LYS A 339 35.23 -12.35 6.32
N GLN A 340 36.44 -12.04 6.75
CA GLN A 340 37.21 -12.92 7.61
C GLN A 340 36.77 -12.72 9.06
N THR A 341 36.53 -13.81 9.75
CA THR A 341 36.31 -13.85 11.20
C THR A 341 37.33 -14.79 11.81
N ASN A 342 37.65 -14.64 13.09
CA ASN A 342 38.67 -15.44 13.79
C ASN A 342 38.49 -16.95 13.62
N LYS A 343 37.27 -17.43 13.34
CA LYS A 343 36.93 -18.85 13.20
C LYS A 343 36.72 -19.33 11.75
N ARG A 344 36.47 -18.42 10.78
CA ARG A 344 36.17 -18.79 9.37
C ARG A 344 36.12 -17.62 8.41
N THR A 345 36.36 -17.89 7.13
CA THR A 345 36.03 -16.97 6.03
C THR A 345 34.57 -17.15 5.62
N LEU A 346 33.78 -16.07 5.67
CA LEU A 346 32.39 -16.02 5.21
C LEU A 346 32.24 -15.01 4.07
N TYR A 347 31.12 -15.10 3.35
CA TYR A 347 30.68 -14.04 2.44
C TYR A 347 29.45 -13.36 3.01
N VAL A 348 29.43 -12.03 2.98
CA VAL A 348 28.30 -11.22 3.44
C VAL A 348 27.84 -10.27 2.33
N ALA A 349 26.54 -10.07 2.23
CA ALA A 349 25.92 -9.15 1.29
C ALA A 349 26.25 -7.71 1.68
N ARG A 350 26.91 -6.98 0.78
CA ARG A 350 27.02 -5.52 0.81
C ARG A 350 26.03 -4.94 -0.18
N SER A 351 25.28 -3.93 0.27
CA SER A 351 24.26 -3.26 -0.53
C SER A 351 24.52 -1.76 -0.61
N HIS A 352 24.35 -1.24 -1.82
CA HIS A 352 24.48 0.17 -2.19
C HIS A 352 23.23 0.63 -2.93
N MET A 353 23.06 1.94 -3.10
CA MET A 353 22.18 2.48 -4.13
C MET A 353 22.68 2.10 -5.53
N THR A 354 21.77 1.79 -6.44
CA THR A 354 22.11 1.63 -7.87
C THR A 354 22.53 2.96 -8.48
N LYS A 355 23.34 2.92 -9.54
CA LYS A 355 23.78 4.14 -10.25
C LYS A 355 22.58 4.96 -10.73
N LYS A 356 21.61 4.28 -11.36
CA LYS A 356 20.33 4.87 -11.78
C LYS A 356 19.59 5.56 -10.64
N SER A 357 19.57 4.96 -9.45
CA SER A 357 18.88 5.55 -8.29
C SER A 357 19.61 6.78 -7.73
N LEU A 358 20.94 6.77 -7.73
CA LEU A 358 21.75 7.94 -7.36
C LEU A 358 21.55 9.09 -8.34
N ASP A 359 21.58 8.81 -9.64
CA ASP A 359 21.42 9.84 -10.67
C ASP A 359 20.00 10.43 -10.63
N ASN A 360 18.97 9.60 -10.44
CA ASN A 360 17.59 10.06 -10.23
C ASN A 360 17.45 10.91 -8.95
N ALA A 361 18.10 10.52 -7.86
CA ALA A 361 18.12 11.31 -6.61
C ALA A 361 18.78 12.67 -6.84
N GLN A 362 19.91 12.69 -7.57
CA GLN A 362 20.61 13.92 -7.92
C GLN A 362 19.76 14.85 -8.78
N ILE A 363 19.06 14.33 -9.80
CA ILE A 363 18.16 15.12 -10.66
C ILE A 363 17.03 15.73 -9.83
N LYS A 364 16.35 14.93 -9.00
CA LYS A 364 15.26 15.39 -8.13
C LYS A 364 15.71 16.49 -7.17
N LEU A 365 16.86 16.32 -6.52
CA LEU A 365 17.40 17.31 -5.60
C LEU A 365 17.84 18.58 -6.33
N LYS A 366 18.48 18.48 -7.50
CA LYS A 366 18.81 19.64 -8.34
C LYS A 366 17.55 20.43 -8.75
N GLN A 367 16.48 19.75 -9.14
CA GLN A 367 15.21 20.38 -9.49
C GLN A 367 14.61 21.10 -8.28
N ALA A 368 14.59 20.45 -7.11
CA ALA A 368 14.08 21.07 -5.89
C ALA A 368 14.93 22.28 -5.44
N ILE A 369 16.25 22.25 -5.62
CA ILE A 369 17.13 23.42 -5.38
C ILE A 369 16.77 24.57 -6.33
N LYS A 370 16.54 24.30 -7.62
CA LYS A 370 16.12 25.31 -8.60
C LYS A 370 14.77 25.94 -8.23
N VAL A 371 13.84 25.15 -7.69
CA VAL A 371 12.53 25.67 -7.23
C VAL A 371 12.71 26.62 -6.05
N ILE A 372 13.55 26.27 -5.06
CA ILE A 372 13.84 27.18 -3.93
C ILE A 372 14.47 28.48 -4.43
N GLN A 373 15.40 28.40 -5.40
CA GLN A 373 16.04 29.57 -5.97
C GLN A 373 15.02 30.53 -6.63
N LYS A 374 14.05 30.00 -7.38
CA LYS A 374 13.03 30.80 -8.08
C LYS A 374 11.94 31.33 -7.15
N HIS A 375 11.48 30.50 -6.20
CA HIS A 375 10.37 30.83 -5.31
C HIS A 375 10.77 30.54 -3.87
N GLN A 376 11.28 31.58 -3.22
CA GLN A 376 11.80 31.50 -1.85
C GLN A 376 10.63 31.41 -0.86
N SER A 377 10.33 30.21 -0.38
CA SER A 377 9.28 30.01 0.61
C SER A 377 9.66 28.89 1.61
N PRO A 378 9.23 28.98 2.88
CA PRO A 378 9.42 27.91 3.86
C PRO A 378 8.85 26.57 3.38
N GLU A 379 7.75 26.59 2.63
CA GLU A 379 7.10 25.42 2.05
C GLU A 379 8.00 24.73 1.02
N ASN A 380 8.71 25.49 0.18
CA ASN A 380 9.62 24.94 -0.81
C ASN A 380 10.87 24.34 -0.16
N VAL A 381 11.39 24.95 0.91
CA VAL A 381 12.47 24.37 1.74
C VAL A 381 11.99 23.09 2.42
N TRP A 382 10.76 23.09 2.96
CA TRP A 382 10.16 21.89 3.53
C TRP A 382 9.98 20.78 2.48
N ARG A 383 9.49 21.10 1.28
CA ARG A 383 9.39 20.15 0.15
C ARG A 383 10.76 19.54 -0.16
N PHE A 384 11.81 20.35 -0.24
CA PHE A 384 13.18 19.84 -0.42
C PHE A 384 13.60 18.88 0.71
N ASN A 385 13.35 19.26 1.97
CA ASN A 385 13.63 18.41 3.12
C ASN A 385 12.86 17.08 3.06
N THR A 386 11.59 17.10 2.64
CA THR A 386 10.80 15.86 2.48
C THR A 386 11.35 14.95 1.39
N VAL A 387 11.89 15.50 0.29
CA VAL A 387 12.56 14.72 -0.76
C VAL A 387 13.81 14.04 -0.20
N ILE A 388 14.66 14.76 0.54
CA ILE A 388 15.85 14.18 1.19
C ILE A 388 15.44 13.06 2.15
N MET A 389 14.52 13.35 3.07
CA MET A 389 14.06 12.37 4.05
C MET A 389 13.45 11.13 3.38
N GLY A 390 12.74 11.30 2.26
CA GLY A 390 12.20 10.20 1.46
C GLY A 390 13.30 9.29 0.92
N ILE A 391 14.34 9.86 0.32
CA ILE A 391 15.52 9.13 -0.19
C ILE A 391 16.22 8.42 0.96
N GLN A 392 16.52 9.12 2.05
CA GLN A 392 17.16 8.58 3.24
C GLN A 392 16.35 7.41 3.83
N ASN A 393 15.03 7.57 3.99
CA ASN A 393 14.16 6.55 4.56
C ASN A 393 14.13 5.27 3.70
N TYR A 394 13.95 5.42 2.38
CA TYR A 394 13.87 4.27 1.48
C TYR A 394 15.20 3.52 1.39
N TYR A 395 16.31 4.24 1.25
CA TYR A 395 17.64 3.63 1.09
C TYR A 395 18.38 3.38 2.42
N SER A 396 17.80 3.72 3.57
CA SER A 396 18.32 3.34 4.90
C SER A 396 18.59 1.84 5.03
N ALA A 397 17.85 1.04 4.26
CA ALA A 397 18.02 -0.38 4.07
C ALA A 397 19.39 -0.84 3.51
N ALA A 398 20.16 0.05 2.86
CA ALA A 398 21.44 -0.31 2.25
C ALA A 398 22.58 -0.26 3.28
N SER A 399 23.43 -1.29 3.30
CA SER A 399 24.50 -1.38 4.29
C SER A 399 25.56 -0.28 4.17
N HIS A 400 25.78 0.28 2.98
CA HIS A 400 26.75 1.36 2.74
C HIS A 400 26.07 2.69 2.35
N ILE A 401 24.84 2.92 2.82
CA ILE A 401 24.05 4.10 2.45
C ILE A 401 24.77 5.42 2.73
N THR A 402 25.50 5.54 3.84
CA THR A 402 26.21 6.77 4.21
C THR A 402 27.25 7.15 3.16
N LEU A 403 27.98 6.17 2.60
CA LEU A 403 28.95 6.43 1.54
C LEU A 403 28.27 6.89 0.25
N ASP A 404 27.14 6.30 -0.09
CA ASP A 404 26.39 6.65 -1.30
C ASP A 404 25.78 8.06 -1.19
N LEU A 405 25.24 8.43 -0.02
CA LEU A 405 24.72 9.76 0.22
C LEU A 405 25.82 10.81 0.41
N ASN A 406 27.00 10.45 0.91
CA ASN A 406 28.17 11.34 0.90
C ASN A 406 28.57 11.71 -0.54
N LYS A 407 28.62 10.72 -1.45
CA LYS A 407 28.86 10.98 -2.88
C LYS A 407 27.79 11.89 -3.47
N LEU A 408 26.52 11.65 -3.13
CA LEU A 408 25.41 12.49 -3.58
C LEU A 408 25.53 13.93 -3.03
N SER A 409 25.85 14.08 -1.74
CA SER A 409 26.05 15.38 -1.09
C SER A 409 27.18 16.15 -1.76
N ASN A 410 28.34 15.53 -1.98
CA ASN A 410 29.49 16.18 -2.62
C ASN A 410 29.16 16.70 -4.03
N ARG A 411 28.38 15.94 -4.81
CA ARG A 411 27.91 16.37 -6.14
C ARG A 411 26.92 17.54 -6.08
N LEU A 412 26.19 17.69 -4.98
CA LEU A 412 25.17 18.72 -4.78
C LEU A 412 25.69 19.95 -4.04
N ASN A 413 26.78 19.84 -3.29
CA ASN A 413 27.37 20.95 -2.53
C ASN A 413 27.66 22.17 -3.41
N LYS A 414 28.24 21.97 -4.61
CA LYS A 414 28.47 23.05 -5.58
C LYS A 414 27.17 23.73 -6.00
N ALA A 415 26.10 22.95 -6.24
CA ALA A 415 24.81 23.48 -6.64
C ALA A 415 24.09 24.19 -5.47
N LEU A 416 24.19 23.66 -4.25
CA LEU A 416 23.65 24.29 -3.04
C LEU A 416 24.36 25.61 -2.74
N PHE A 417 25.68 25.63 -2.82
CA PHE A 417 26.47 26.85 -2.64
C PHE A 417 26.12 27.86 -3.74
N ASN A 418 26.42 27.59 -5.00
CA ASN A 418 26.27 28.58 -6.07
C ASN A 418 24.85 29.12 -6.24
N ARG A 419 23.81 28.33 -5.92
CA ARG A 419 22.41 28.75 -6.12
C ARG A 419 21.75 29.33 -4.88
N LEU A 420 22.20 28.96 -3.68
CA LEU A 420 21.54 29.33 -2.43
C LEU A 420 22.44 30.15 -1.49
N ASN A 421 23.69 30.44 -1.85
CA ASN A 421 24.65 31.11 -0.96
C ASN A 421 24.17 32.49 -0.49
N GLU A 422 23.58 33.30 -1.37
CA GLU A 422 23.11 34.65 -1.00
C GLU A 422 21.93 34.62 -0.02
N MET A 423 21.17 33.52 0.00
CA MET A 423 19.93 33.40 0.78
C MET A 423 20.10 32.59 2.07
N ARG A 424 21.24 31.90 2.23
CA ARG A 424 21.46 31.00 3.36
C ARG A 424 22.03 31.75 4.54
N LYS A 425 21.47 31.50 5.73
CA LYS A 425 22.06 31.92 7.01
C LYS A 425 22.58 30.69 7.74
N GLU A 426 23.61 30.84 8.55
CA GLU A 426 24.06 29.75 9.42
C GLU A 426 22.94 29.34 10.38
N ALA A 427 22.84 28.04 10.61
CA ALA A 427 21.87 27.46 11.52
C ALA A 427 22.58 26.54 12.50
N THR A 428 22.05 26.45 13.71
CA THR A 428 22.55 25.53 14.72
C THR A 428 21.70 24.26 14.75
N PHE A 429 22.18 23.23 15.44
CA PHE A 429 21.39 22.02 15.65
C PHE A 429 20.09 22.28 16.43
N GLN A 430 20.05 23.32 17.26
CA GLN A 430 18.88 23.70 18.04
C GLN A 430 17.76 24.30 17.17
N ASP A 431 18.10 24.88 16.01
CA ASP A 431 17.14 25.44 15.05
C ASP A 431 16.29 24.35 14.36
N LEU A 432 16.70 23.08 14.42
CA LEU A 432 15.90 21.96 13.92
C LEU A 432 14.70 21.69 14.83
N THR A 433 13.60 21.20 14.27
CA THR A 433 12.50 20.69 15.09
C THR A 433 12.95 19.50 15.96
N LYS A 434 12.34 19.31 17.14
CA LYS A 434 12.68 18.21 18.08
C LYS A 434 12.73 16.83 17.39
N THR A 435 11.88 16.59 16.40
CA THR A 435 11.86 15.34 15.62
C THR A 435 13.09 15.20 14.73
N LEU A 436 13.52 16.27 14.07
CA LEU A 436 14.71 16.28 13.22
C LEU A 436 15.99 16.24 14.05
N GLN A 437 16.02 16.90 15.21
CA GLN A 437 17.12 16.76 16.17
C GLN A 437 17.31 15.30 16.58
N LYS A 438 16.23 14.59 16.95
CA LYS A 438 16.33 13.14 17.26
C LYS A 438 16.85 12.31 16.09
N ARG A 439 16.45 12.65 14.86
CA ARG A 439 16.85 11.94 13.65
C ARG A 439 18.33 12.12 13.30
N TYR A 440 18.85 13.33 13.45
CA TYR A 440 20.21 13.70 13.05
C TYR A 440 21.19 13.81 14.23
N LYS A 441 20.82 13.31 15.41
CA LYS A 441 21.68 13.28 16.58
C LYS A 441 22.98 12.51 16.30
N GLY A 442 24.12 13.11 16.63
CA GLY A 442 25.44 12.50 16.46
C GLY A 442 25.98 12.54 15.02
N TYR A 443 25.44 13.43 14.18
CA TYR A 443 26.05 13.81 12.91
C TYR A 443 26.64 15.21 13.02
N GLU A 444 27.91 15.34 12.67
CA GLU A 444 28.56 16.64 12.53
C GLU A 444 28.25 17.19 11.15
N CYS A 445 27.41 18.22 11.11
CA CYS A 445 26.93 18.81 9.87
C CYS A 445 26.96 20.33 9.98
N LYS A 446 27.49 21.01 8.95
CA LYS A 446 27.25 22.44 8.75
C LYS A 446 25.80 22.62 8.30
N LEU A 447 24.99 23.29 9.12
CA LEU A 447 23.58 23.51 8.85
C LEU A 447 23.34 24.95 8.39
N TYR A 448 22.38 25.09 7.49
CA TYR A 448 21.97 26.38 6.96
C TYR A 448 20.46 26.50 7.00
N LYS A 449 19.96 27.71 7.20
CA LYS A 449 18.53 28.04 7.12
C LYS A 449 18.24 29.00 5.98
N ILE A 450 17.10 28.80 5.34
CA ILE A 450 16.55 29.69 4.30
C ILE A 450 15.13 30.04 4.74
N LYS A 451 14.82 31.34 4.82
CA LYS A 451 13.52 31.86 5.26
C LYS A 451 13.03 31.19 6.56
N GLY A 452 13.91 31.07 7.56
CA GLY A 452 13.61 30.50 8.88
C GLY A 452 13.54 28.97 8.94
N MET A 453 13.63 28.25 7.81
CA MET A 453 13.58 26.79 7.76
C MET A 453 14.98 26.20 7.56
N VAL A 454 15.40 25.27 8.42
CA VAL A 454 16.70 24.59 8.32
C VAL A 454 16.68 23.55 7.20
N ILE A 455 17.73 23.54 6.37
CA ILE A 455 17.96 22.50 5.37
C ILE A 455 18.55 21.27 6.05
N VAL A 456 17.93 20.11 5.87
CA VAL A 456 18.41 18.86 6.45
C VAL A 456 19.64 18.32 5.71
N PRO A 457 20.60 17.71 6.43
CA PRO A 457 21.81 17.16 5.81
C PRO A 457 21.49 15.97 4.89
N ILE A 458 22.01 15.99 3.66
CA ILE A 458 21.75 14.94 2.64
C ILE A 458 22.37 13.60 3.05
N HIS A 459 23.60 13.63 3.57
CA HIS A 459 24.40 12.44 3.86
C HIS A 459 24.04 11.72 5.17
N ALA A 460 23.29 12.37 6.06
CA ALA A 460 23.08 11.93 7.43
C ALA A 460 22.03 10.81 7.52
N GLN A 461 22.41 9.61 7.10
CA GLN A 461 21.59 8.40 7.26
C GLN A 461 22.50 7.20 7.54
N ARG A 462 22.19 6.47 8.63
CA ARG A 462 22.82 5.20 8.99
C ARG A 462 22.01 4.05 8.40
N CYS A 463 22.70 2.93 8.17
CA CYS A 463 22.04 1.69 7.81
C CYS A 463 21.05 1.29 8.91
N LYS A 464 19.82 0.97 8.50
CA LYS A 464 18.82 0.35 9.35
C LYS A 464 18.79 -1.14 9.03
N VAL A 465 18.90 -1.99 10.05
CA VAL A 465 18.81 -3.43 9.88
C VAL A 465 17.42 -3.80 9.37
N ASN A 466 17.39 -4.48 8.22
CA ASN A 466 16.16 -5.01 7.66
C ASN A 466 15.94 -6.44 8.12
N LEU A 467 14.76 -6.69 8.70
CA LEU A 467 14.35 -8.03 9.11
C LEU A 467 13.58 -8.71 7.98
N ASN A 468 13.67 -10.04 7.93
CA ASN A 468 12.82 -10.84 7.04
C ASN A 468 11.35 -10.68 7.44
N PHE A 469 10.46 -10.75 6.44
CA PHE A 469 9.03 -10.78 6.70
C PHE A 469 8.64 -12.05 7.46
N SER A 470 7.86 -11.90 8.53
CA SER A 470 7.29 -13.04 9.25
C SER A 470 6.11 -13.59 8.48
N GLN A 471 6.21 -14.84 8.02
CA GLN A 471 5.16 -15.51 7.24
C GLN A 471 3.89 -15.81 8.05
N SER A 472 3.94 -15.65 9.38
CA SER A 472 2.75 -15.72 10.24
C SER A 472 1.91 -14.45 10.23
N ILE A 473 2.41 -13.34 9.65
CA ILE A 473 1.64 -12.11 9.49
C ILE A 473 0.68 -12.29 8.31
N CYS A 474 -0.62 -12.31 8.60
CA CYS A 474 -1.69 -12.37 7.61
C CYS A 474 -2.88 -11.51 8.09
N ASN A 475 -3.53 -10.79 7.17
CA ASN A 475 -4.71 -9.98 7.48
C ASN A 475 -5.95 -10.84 7.78
N TYR A 476 -5.97 -12.07 7.32
CA TYR A 476 -7.14 -12.94 7.29
C TYR A 476 -7.07 -14.09 8.31
N THR A 477 -6.17 -13.96 9.28
CA THR A 477 -6.03 -14.91 10.39
C THR A 477 -5.95 -14.12 11.69
N THR A 478 -6.63 -14.59 12.73
CA THR A 478 -6.64 -13.93 14.05
C THR A 478 -5.21 -13.79 14.61
N VAL A 479 -4.43 -14.88 14.57
CA VAL A 479 -3.03 -14.90 15.02
C VAL A 479 -2.17 -13.91 14.24
N GLY A 480 -2.35 -13.85 12.92
CA GLY A 480 -1.59 -12.94 12.06
C GLY A 480 -1.96 -11.48 12.27
N ARG A 481 -3.25 -11.17 12.46
CA ARG A 481 -3.74 -9.81 12.75
C ARG A 481 -3.22 -9.30 14.08
N ASN A 482 -3.25 -10.11 15.14
CA ASN A 482 -2.80 -9.71 16.48
C ASN A 482 -1.34 -9.24 16.51
N LYS A 483 -0.49 -9.71 15.58
CA LYS A 483 0.92 -9.28 15.44
C LYS A 483 1.08 -7.88 14.83
N ILE A 484 0.05 -7.36 14.17
CA ILE A 484 0.13 -6.12 13.37
C ILE A 484 -0.93 -5.09 13.74
N HIS A 485 -1.99 -5.52 14.41
CA HIS A 485 -3.14 -4.74 14.76
C HIS A 485 -3.68 -5.19 16.11
N GLN A 486 -3.77 -4.25 17.05
CA GLN A 486 -4.69 -4.40 18.18
C GLN A 486 -6.08 -4.07 17.65
N SER A 487 -7.03 -4.97 17.87
CA SER A 487 -8.45 -4.72 17.56
C SER A 487 -8.91 -3.42 18.18
N LEU A 488 -10.01 -2.86 17.67
CA LEU A 488 -10.66 -1.71 18.29
C LEU A 488 -10.80 -1.95 19.80
N ARG A 489 -10.35 -0.96 20.61
CA ARG A 489 -10.69 -0.92 22.04
C ARG A 489 -12.20 -1.06 22.16
N ALA A 490 -12.68 -1.79 23.17
CA ALA A 490 -14.07 -2.20 23.30
C ALA A 490 -15.06 -1.03 23.12
N ILE A 491 -15.49 -0.84 21.87
CA ILE A 491 -16.70 -0.11 21.52
C ILE A 491 -17.77 -1.19 21.50
N ASN A 492 -18.94 -0.92 22.08
CA ASN A 492 -20.02 -1.88 22.06
C ASN A 492 -20.35 -2.26 20.61
N LYS A 493 -20.12 -3.52 20.24
CA LYS A 493 -20.29 -4.02 18.87
C LYS A 493 -21.71 -3.84 18.36
N GLN A 494 -22.70 -3.94 19.24
CA GLN A 494 -24.11 -3.75 18.87
C GLN A 494 -24.39 -2.30 18.49
N VAL A 495 -23.78 -1.34 19.19
CA VAL A 495 -23.92 0.10 18.87
C VAL A 495 -23.18 0.42 17.58
N LEU A 496 -21.99 -0.16 17.36
CA LEU A 496 -21.26 0.03 16.10
C LEU A 496 -22.06 -0.55 14.90
N ALA A 497 -22.56 -1.77 15.02
CA ALA A 497 -23.41 -2.38 14.00
C ALA A 497 -24.65 -1.51 13.72
N TYR A 498 -25.28 -0.98 14.76
CA TYR A 498 -26.40 -0.04 14.60
C TYR A 498 -26.01 1.23 13.82
N VAL A 499 -24.93 1.90 14.20
CA VAL A 499 -24.46 3.14 13.54
C VAL A 499 -24.03 2.88 12.09
N THR A 500 -23.47 1.70 11.80
CA THR A 500 -23.07 1.30 10.45
C THR A 500 -24.26 0.91 9.58
N ASN A 501 -25.27 0.22 10.13
CA ASN A 501 -26.39 -0.30 9.35
C ASN A 501 -27.52 0.73 9.16
N GLN A 502 -27.71 1.64 10.11
CA GLN A 502 -28.67 2.74 10.02
C GLN A 502 -28.02 3.96 9.34
N TYR A 503 -27.81 3.89 8.02
CA TYR A 503 -27.43 5.08 7.25
C TYR A 503 -28.64 5.97 6.98
N ILE A 504 -28.41 7.28 6.91
CA ILE A 504 -29.47 8.26 6.67
C ILE A 504 -29.65 8.37 5.16
N PRO A 505 -30.78 7.94 4.58
CA PRO A 505 -30.96 7.89 3.12
C PRO A 505 -30.91 9.26 2.45
N SER A 506 -31.39 10.30 3.15
CA SER A 506 -31.39 11.68 2.67
C SER A 506 -30.03 12.38 2.72
N ARG A 507 -28.98 11.66 3.13
CA ARG A 507 -27.62 12.21 3.24
C ARG A 507 -26.66 11.51 2.30
N SER A 508 -25.62 12.25 1.93
CA SER A 508 -24.55 11.81 1.05
C SER A 508 -23.84 10.56 1.60
N ILE A 509 -23.24 9.77 0.71
CA ILE A 509 -22.38 8.65 1.07
C ILE A 509 -21.14 9.13 1.84
N GLU A 510 -20.67 10.35 1.54
CA GLU A 510 -19.60 10.98 2.30
C GLU A 510 -19.97 11.23 3.76
N TYR A 511 -21.14 11.82 4.01
CA TYR A 511 -21.64 12.04 5.37
C TYR A 511 -21.73 10.74 6.15
N ASN A 512 -22.35 9.71 5.54
CA ASN A 512 -22.53 8.42 6.18
C ASN A 512 -21.17 7.73 6.51
N ASP A 513 -20.19 7.75 5.60
CA ASP A 513 -18.84 7.21 5.84
C ASP A 513 -18.06 8.01 6.90
N ASN A 514 -18.13 9.34 6.83
CA ASN A 514 -17.41 10.21 7.76
C ASN A 514 -18.03 10.15 9.17
N ARG A 515 -19.35 9.97 9.30
CA ARG A 515 -20.06 9.74 10.58
C ARG A 515 -19.54 8.50 11.28
N ILE A 516 -19.50 7.36 10.59
CA ILE A 516 -18.97 6.09 11.13
C ILE A 516 -17.51 6.31 11.58
N SER A 517 -16.71 6.95 10.72
CA SER A 517 -15.32 7.28 11.02
C SER A 517 -15.17 8.12 12.30
N ARG A 518 -16.08 9.08 12.53
CA ARG A 518 -16.08 9.95 13.71
C ARG A 518 -16.50 9.21 14.98
N PHE A 519 -17.56 8.42 14.91
CA PHE A 519 -18.01 7.58 16.03
C PHE A 519 -16.87 6.71 16.56
N ILE A 520 -16.15 6.05 15.66
CA ILE A 520 -15.01 5.20 16.04
C ILE A 520 -13.82 6.01 16.54
N ALA A 521 -13.51 7.15 15.92
CA ALA A 521 -12.43 8.02 16.37
C ALA A 521 -12.65 8.56 17.80
N GLN A 522 -13.92 8.72 18.19
CA GLN A 522 -14.36 9.13 19.52
C GLN A 522 -14.59 7.95 20.48
N TYR A 523 -14.28 6.71 20.07
CA TYR A 523 -14.49 5.50 20.87
C TYR A 523 -15.94 5.30 21.32
N GLY A 524 -16.91 5.71 20.50
CA GLY A 524 -18.33 5.62 20.85
C GLY A 524 -18.76 6.56 21.98
N LYS A 525 -17.96 7.58 22.29
CA LYS A 525 -18.23 8.57 23.34
C LYS A 525 -18.66 9.91 22.77
N CYS A 526 -19.51 10.61 23.49
CA CYS A 526 -19.86 11.99 23.21
C CYS A 526 -18.61 12.88 23.23
N ALA A 527 -18.42 13.72 22.22
CA ALA A 527 -17.25 14.61 22.12
C ALA A 527 -17.13 15.62 23.27
N ILE A 528 -18.28 15.97 23.86
CA ILE A 528 -18.39 16.99 24.88
C ILE A 528 -18.39 16.31 26.26
N THR A 529 -19.41 15.50 26.54
CA THR A 529 -19.59 14.90 27.87
C THR A 529 -18.64 13.74 28.15
N GLY A 530 -18.10 13.08 27.12
CA GLY A 530 -17.26 11.89 27.28
C GLY A 530 -18.02 10.62 27.68
N ILE A 531 -19.35 10.71 27.82
CA ILE A 531 -20.24 9.58 28.14
C ILE A 531 -20.31 8.62 26.95
N GLU A 532 -20.35 7.33 27.23
CA GLU A 532 -20.55 6.28 26.23
C GLU A 532 -21.97 6.32 25.67
N LEU A 533 -22.08 6.32 24.34
CA LEU A 533 -23.35 6.50 23.64
C LEU A 533 -24.04 5.15 23.43
N GLY A 534 -25.32 5.10 23.76
CA GLY A 534 -26.21 3.98 23.42
C GLY A 534 -26.67 4.02 21.96
N ARG A 535 -27.55 3.08 21.58
CA ARG A 535 -28.11 2.98 20.21
C ARG A 535 -28.91 4.24 19.82
N ASN A 536 -29.70 4.79 20.74
CA ASN A 536 -30.62 5.89 20.45
C ASN A 536 -30.04 7.28 20.74
N ASP A 537 -28.90 7.35 21.42
CA ASP A 537 -28.37 8.62 21.91
C ASP A 537 -27.29 9.23 21.00
N CYS A 538 -26.89 8.50 19.95
CA CYS A 538 -25.79 8.86 19.08
C CYS A 538 -26.26 9.78 17.94
N HIS A 539 -25.99 11.09 18.06
CA HIS A 539 -26.27 12.07 17.02
C HIS A 539 -24.98 12.57 16.35
N CYS A 540 -25.01 12.73 15.03
CA CYS A 540 -23.90 13.32 14.29
C CYS A 540 -24.20 14.80 13.99
N HIS A 541 -23.39 15.66 14.59
CA HIS A 541 -23.46 17.11 14.50
C HIS A 541 -22.45 17.64 13.49
N HIS A 542 -22.87 18.63 12.70
CA HIS A 542 -21.98 19.49 11.91
C HIS A 542 -21.59 20.71 12.77
N LYS A 543 -20.30 20.94 12.98
CA LYS A 543 -19.81 22.09 13.78
C LYS A 543 -20.26 23.41 13.17
N THR A 544 -20.08 23.55 11.87
CA THR A 544 -20.72 24.60 11.08
C THR A 544 -21.90 23.97 10.34
N PRO A 545 -23.13 24.47 10.52
CA PRO A 545 -24.33 23.88 9.95
C PRO A 545 -24.24 23.61 8.45
N PHE A 546 -24.76 22.45 8.03
CA PHE A 546 -24.72 22.01 6.63
C PHE A 546 -25.39 23.00 5.66
N HIS A 547 -26.48 23.66 6.06
CA HIS A 547 -27.17 24.62 5.18
C HIS A 547 -26.33 25.86 4.86
N LEU A 548 -25.27 26.14 5.63
CA LEU A 548 -24.37 27.27 5.40
C LEU A 548 -23.18 26.90 4.50
N THR A 549 -22.55 25.75 4.75
CA THR A 549 -21.29 25.38 4.10
C THR A 549 -21.39 24.23 3.12
N GLN A 550 -22.47 23.46 3.19
CA GLN A 550 -22.64 22.16 2.50
C GLN A 550 -21.44 21.22 2.71
N ASP A 551 -20.75 21.36 3.85
CA ASP A 551 -19.51 20.63 4.14
C ASP A 551 -19.75 19.38 4.99
N ASP A 552 -19.79 18.22 4.34
CA ASP A 552 -19.83 16.89 4.98
C ASP A 552 -18.44 16.33 5.31
N SER A 553 -17.38 17.15 5.22
CA SER A 553 -16.02 16.71 5.47
C SER A 553 -15.85 16.17 6.89
N TYR A 554 -14.91 15.23 7.01
CA TYR A 554 -14.56 14.67 8.31
C TYR A 554 -14.22 15.76 9.34
N GLY A 555 -13.64 16.89 8.96
CA GLY A 555 -13.27 17.99 9.86
C GLY A 555 -14.48 18.67 10.54
N ASN A 556 -15.57 18.82 9.79
CA ASN A 556 -16.79 19.49 10.22
C ASN A 556 -17.72 18.60 11.06
N LEU A 557 -17.56 17.27 11.00
CA LEU A 557 -18.43 16.36 11.77
C LEU A 557 -17.94 16.11 13.20
N MET A 558 -18.89 15.83 14.09
CA MET A 558 -18.68 15.44 15.48
C MET A 558 -19.84 14.56 15.98
N ILE A 559 -19.57 13.50 16.74
CA ILE A 559 -20.62 12.72 17.41
C ILE A 559 -20.88 13.28 18.81
N VAL A 560 -22.15 13.52 19.11
CA VAL A 560 -22.62 14.08 20.38
C VAL A 560 -23.83 13.31 20.90
N HIS A 561 -24.07 13.43 22.20
CA HIS A 561 -25.26 12.90 22.87
C HIS A 561 -26.51 13.67 22.42
N ALA A 562 -27.66 13.01 22.22
CA ALA A 562 -28.87 13.63 21.69
C ALA A 562 -29.36 14.89 22.47
N PRO A 563 -29.42 14.89 23.83
CA PRO A 563 -29.63 16.11 24.61
C PRO A 563 -28.62 17.23 24.37
N VAL A 564 -27.34 16.91 24.18
CA VAL A 564 -26.29 17.91 23.90
C VAL A 564 -26.47 18.48 22.48
N HIS A 565 -26.84 17.64 21.52
CA HIS A 565 -27.20 18.10 20.18
C HIS A 565 -28.37 19.09 20.21
N ARG A 566 -29.41 18.79 21.00
CA ARG A 566 -30.53 19.71 21.23
C ARG A 566 -30.05 21.01 21.88
N LEU A 567 -29.20 20.92 22.91
CA LEU A 567 -28.65 22.09 23.59
C LEU A 567 -27.88 23.03 22.65
N ILE A 568 -27.16 22.50 21.65
CA ILE A 568 -26.42 23.35 20.70
C ILE A 568 -27.37 24.14 19.77
N HIS A 569 -28.49 23.55 19.36
CA HIS A 569 -29.41 24.16 18.38
C HIS A 569 -30.60 24.90 18.99
N MET A 570 -30.87 24.69 20.28
CA MET A 570 -32.03 25.25 20.96
C MET A 570 -31.86 26.76 21.20
N LYS A 571 -32.91 27.54 20.91
CA LYS A 571 -32.96 29.00 21.12
C LYS A 571 -33.78 29.44 22.35
N ASN A 572 -34.71 28.61 22.82
CA ASN A 572 -35.55 28.94 23.97
C ASN A 572 -34.77 28.81 25.29
N GLN A 573 -34.66 29.91 26.05
CA GLN A 573 -33.85 30.01 27.26
C GLN A 573 -34.35 29.12 28.42
N GLU A 574 -35.67 29.00 28.62
CA GLU A 574 -36.23 28.16 29.70
C GLU A 574 -35.88 26.67 29.49
N LYS A 575 -36.03 26.18 28.25
CA LYS A 575 -35.70 24.78 27.91
C LYS A 575 -34.20 24.51 27.94
N ILE A 576 -33.37 25.51 27.65
CA ILE A 576 -31.92 25.45 27.82
C ILE A 576 -31.57 25.22 29.29
N GLN A 577 -32.18 25.99 30.21
CA GLN A 577 -31.91 25.86 31.64
C GLN A 577 -32.27 24.47 32.18
N VAL A 578 -33.40 23.91 31.72
CA VAL A 578 -33.80 22.52 32.05
C VAL A 578 -32.75 21.50 31.58
N LEU A 579 -32.25 21.64 30.34
CA LEU A 579 -31.24 20.73 29.79
C LEU A 579 -29.88 20.86 30.48
N LEU A 580 -29.48 22.07 30.90
CA LEU A 580 -28.24 22.29 31.65
C LEU A 580 -28.29 21.61 33.02
N ASN A 581 -29.42 21.71 33.72
CA ASN A 581 -29.64 21.07 35.01
C ASN A 581 -29.54 19.53 34.92
N VAL A 582 -30.01 18.96 33.81
CA VAL A 582 -29.91 17.51 33.54
C VAL A 582 -28.50 17.08 33.15
N LEU A 583 -27.81 17.85 32.30
CA LEU A 583 -26.51 17.48 31.74
C LEU A 583 -25.33 17.71 32.70
N LYS A 584 -25.48 18.60 33.70
CA LYS A 584 -24.45 18.92 34.71
C LYS A 584 -23.04 19.07 34.12
N LEU A 585 -22.93 19.92 33.09
CA LEU A 585 -21.69 20.12 32.35
C LEU A 585 -20.67 20.88 33.20
N ASN A 586 -19.38 20.52 33.09
CA ASN A 586 -18.31 21.33 33.68
C ASN A 586 -17.93 22.54 32.80
N GLU A 587 -17.16 23.49 33.35
CA GLU A 587 -16.77 24.73 32.64
C GLU A 587 -16.11 24.47 31.26
N LYS A 588 -15.24 23.46 31.18
CA LYS A 588 -14.57 23.10 29.91
C LYS A 588 -15.55 22.55 28.87
N GLN A 589 -16.57 21.82 29.31
CA GLN A 589 -17.62 21.28 28.46
C GLN A 589 -18.57 22.38 28.00
N LEU A 590 -18.95 23.29 28.91
CA LEU A 590 -19.79 24.44 28.59
C LEU A 590 -19.11 25.36 27.57
N LYS A 591 -17.81 25.65 27.75
CA LYS A 591 -17.03 26.42 26.77
C LYS A 591 -17.08 25.81 25.37
N LYS A 592 -16.92 24.49 25.26
CA LYS A 592 -17.04 23.79 23.96
C LYS A 592 -18.44 23.85 23.38
N VAL A 593 -19.48 23.79 24.21
CA VAL A 593 -20.87 23.94 23.75
C VAL A 593 -21.08 25.34 23.20
N ASN A 594 -20.60 26.37 23.90
CA ASN A 594 -20.70 27.76 23.46
C ASN A 594 -19.94 28.02 22.15
N GLU A 595 -18.71 27.50 22.02
CA GLU A 595 -17.95 27.54 20.75
C GLU A 595 -18.76 26.91 19.59
N LEU A 596 -19.50 25.83 19.82
CA LEU A 596 -20.34 25.20 18.79
C LEU A 596 -21.65 25.97 18.54
N ARG A 597 -22.23 26.59 19.57
CA ARG A 597 -23.43 27.43 19.46
C ARG A 597 -23.13 28.67 18.61
N GLU A 598 -22.01 29.32 18.85
CA GLU A 598 -21.53 30.45 18.03
C GLU A 598 -21.34 30.06 16.56
N LEU A 599 -20.72 28.89 16.30
CA LEU A 599 -20.59 28.37 14.93
C LEU A 599 -21.94 28.02 14.27
N CYS A 600 -22.99 27.77 15.07
CA CYS A 600 -24.36 27.57 14.62
C CYS A 600 -25.18 28.87 14.57
N LEU A 601 -24.56 30.04 14.77
CA LEU A 601 -25.22 31.35 14.82
C LEU A 601 -26.24 31.46 15.97
N ASN A 602 -25.96 30.81 17.09
CA ASN A 602 -26.73 30.91 18.34
C ASN A 602 -25.89 31.63 19.42
N GLU A 603 -26.58 32.30 20.36
CA GLU A 603 -25.94 32.96 21.50
C GLU A 603 -25.32 31.94 22.47
N ALA A 604 -24.19 32.31 23.07
CA ALA A 604 -23.55 31.56 24.14
C ALA A 604 -24.44 31.50 25.39
N ILE A 605 -24.32 30.39 26.13
CA ILE A 605 -25.04 30.13 27.38
C ILE A 605 -24.18 30.57 28.56
#